data_AF-A0A382RJ84-F1
#
_entry.id   AF-A0A382RJ84-F1
#
_cell.length_a   1.000
_cell.length_b   1.000
_cell.length_c   1.000
_cell.angle_alpha   90.00
_cell.angle_beta   90.00
_cell.angle_gamma   90.00
#
_symmetry.space_group_name_H-M   'P 1'
#
loop_
_entity.id
_entity.type
_entity.pdbx_description
1 polymer ?
#
loop_
_entity_poly.entity_id
_entity_poly.type
_entity_poly.pdbx_seq_one_letter_code
_entity_poly.pdbx_strand_id
1 'polypeptide(L)'
;MNKPPNLKELRRKLRAARQALSPKEREQKSFLICQHLSGYLPFRNARNLAAYWATKEEVATVATMEYANNLGKAVYLPVINRARWRAEPMYFQRYTPAE
;
A
#
# COMPACT_ATOMS: atom_id res chain seq x y z
N MET A 1 17.83 0.57 -31.02
CA MET A 1 16.51 0.66 -30.35
C MET A 1 16.53 -0.24 -29.11
N ASN A 2 16.46 0.31 -27.90
CA ASN A 2 16.38 -0.49 -26.68
C ASN A 2 15.01 -1.18 -26.63
N LYS A 3 15.03 -2.52 -26.64
CA LYS A 3 13.82 -3.33 -26.46
C LYS A 3 13.21 -2.99 -25.10
N PRO A 4 11.90 -2.66 -25.01
CA PRO A 4 11.30 -2.37 -23.72
C PRO A 4 11.49 -3.57 -22.78
N PRO A 5 11.81 -3.32 -21.50
CA PRO A 5 12.09 -4.39 -20.56
C PRO A 5 10.89 -5.35 -20.51
N ASN A 6 11.18 -6.65 -20.50
CA ASN A 6 10.16 -7.67 -20.30
C ASN A 6 9.51 -7.47 -18.93
N LEU A 7 8.34 -6.85 -18.90
CA LEU A 7 7.64 -6.47 -17.67
C LEU A 7 7.31 -7.69 -16.79
N LYS A 8 7.16 -8.88 -17.39
CA LYS A 8 6.94 -10.12 -16.64
C LYS A 8 8.20 -10.53 -15.88
N GLU A 9 9.35 -10.48 -16.52
CA GLU A 9 10.65 -10.78 -15.89
C GLU A 9 10.99 -9.77 -14.80
N LEU A 10 10.75 -8.48 -15.05
CA LEU A 10 10.96 -7.43 -14.06
C LEU A 10 10.08 -7.64 -12.81
N ARG A 11 8.78 -7.89 -12.99
CA ARG A 11 7.87 -8.19 -11.88
C ARG A 11 8.32 -9.40 -11.07
N ARG A 12 8.77 -10.46 -11.76
CA ARG A 12 9.31 -11.66 -11.10
C ARG A 12 10.54 -11.32 -10.25
N LYS A 13 11.50 -10.57 -10.79
CA LYS A 13 12.72 -10.15 -10.08
C LYS A 13 12.39 -9.30 -8.85
N LEU A 14 11.50 -8.31 -8.98
CA LEU A 14 11.10 -7.44 -7.87
C LEU A 14 10.34 -8.21 -6.78
N ARG A 15 9.49 -9.17 -7.16
CA ARG A 15 8.79 -10.03 -6.19
C ARG A 15 9.79 -10.88 -5.41
N ALA A 16 10.72 -11.55 -6.09
CA ALA A 16 11.76 -12.34 -5.43
C ALA A 16 12.60 -11.50 -4.45
N ALA A 17 12.95 -10.27 -4.81
CA ALA A 17 13.67 -9.35 -3.93
C ALA A 17 12.87 -8.99 -2.66
N ARG A 18 11.54 -8.82 -2.76
CA ARG A 18 10.68 -8.56 -1.59
C ARG A 18 10.45 -9.80 -0.72
N GLN A 19 10.37 -10.98 -1.33
CA GLN A 19 10.28 -12.26 -0.64
C GLN A 19 11.55 -12.58 0.16
N ALA A 20 12.72 -12.16 -0.33
CA ALA A 20 13.99 -12.37 0.34
C ALA A 20 14.16 -11.55 1.64
N LEU A 21 13.31 -10.53 1.88
CA LEU A 21 13.32 -9.78 3.13
C LEU A 21 12.74 -10.64 4.26
N SER A 22 13.46 -10.69 5.39
CA SER A 22 12.92 -11.25 6.62
C SER A 22 11.70 -10.44 7.11
N PRO A 23 10.80 -11.03 7.92
CA PRO A 23 9.68 -10.32 8.50
C PRO A 23 10.10 -9.04 9.26
N LYS A 24 11.19 -9.12 10.05
CA LYS A 24 11.72 -8.00 10.82
C LYS A 24 12.25 -6.87 9.93
N GLU A 25 12.97 -7.19 8.86
CA GLU A 25 13.43 -6.17 7.90
C GLU A 25 12.26 -5.50 7.20
N ARG A 26 11.21 -6.26 6.86
CA ARG A 26 10.01 -5.73 6.21
C ARG A 26 9.27 -4.79 7.15
N GLU A 27 9.09 -5.17 8.40
CA GLU A 27 8.46 -4.34 9.44
C GLU A 27 9.25 -3.05 9.66
N GLN A 28 10.57 -3.14 9.89
CA GLN A 28 11.43 -1.96 10.08
C GLN A 28 11.36 -1.01 8.89
N LYS A 29 11.46 -1.53 7.66
CA LYS A 29 11.37 -0.71 6.44
C LYS A 29 9.99 -0.09 6.28
N SER A 30 8.92 -0.80 6.64
CA SER A 30 7.55 -0.27 6.59
C SER A 30 7.35 0.86 7.60
N PHE A 31 7.88 0.71 8.82
CA PHE A 31 7.88 1.76 9.83
C PHE A 31 8.61 3.02 9.35
N LEU A 32 9.81 2.88 8.79
CA LEU A 32 10.57 4.02 8.26
C LEU A 32 9.82 4.73 7.11
N ILE A 33 9.16 3.98 6.24
CA ILE A 33 8.29 4.56 5.20
C ILE A 33 7.15 5.36 5.82
N CYS A 34 6.49 4.81 6.84
CA CYS A 34 5.44 5.53 7.58
C CYS A 34 5.97 6.82 8.22
N GLN A 35 7.16 6.78 8.82
CA GLN A 35 7.81 7.96 9.39
C GLN A 35 8.14 9.01 8.33
N HIS A 36 8.59 8.61 7.15
CA HIS A 36 8.82 9.56 6.05
C HIS A 36 7.51 10.18 5.55
N LEU A 37 6.43 9.39 5.47
CA LEU A 37 5.12 9.89 5.07
C LEU A 37 4.57 10.94 6.04
N SER A 38 4.82 10.83 7.34
CA SER A 38 4.34 11.83 8.32
C SER A 38 4.91 13.24 8.07
N GLY A 39 6.15 13.32 7.57
CA GLY A 39 6.80 14.57 7.17
C GLY A 39 6.44 15.04 5.76
N TYR A 40 5.87 14.17 4.92
CA TYR A 40 5.61 14.46 3.51
C TYR A 40 4.40 15.39 3.33
N LEU A 41 4.61 16.54 2.70
CA LEU A 41 3.60 17.61 2.63
C LEU A 41 2.27 17.16 1.99
N PRO A 42 2.23 16.38 0.89
CA PRO A 42 0.98 15.84 0.36
C PRO A 42 0.22 14.95 1.34
N PHE A 43 0.91 14.14 2.15
CA PHE A 43 0.27 13.34 3.19
C PHE A 43 -0.33 14.23 4.27
N ARG A 44 0.43 15.24 4.74
CA ARG A 44 -0.03 16.19 5.75
C ARG A 44 -1.29 16.95 5.32
N ASN A 45 -1.34 17.38 4.06
CA ASN A 45 -2.45 18.18 3.52
C ASN A 45 -3.65 17.33 3.07
N ALA A 46 -3.46 16.02 2.83
CA ALA A 46 -4.54 15.14 2.41
C ALA A 46 -5.64 15.03 3.48
N ARG A 47 -6.91 15.15 3.07
CA ARG A 47 -8.08 14.85 3.93
C ARG A 47 -8.59 13.42 3.72
N ASN A 48 -8.42 12.90 2.51
CA ASN A 48 -8.84 11.56 2.09
C ASN A 48 -7.61 10.79 1.59
N LEU A 49 -7.43 9.55 2.04
CA LEU A 49 -6.36 8.67 1.60
C LEU A 49 -6.93 7.39 1.02
N ALA A 50 -6.57 7.09 -0.22
CA ALA A 50 -6.63 5.73 -0.73
C ALA A 50 -5.42 4.96 -0.21
N ALA A 51 -5.67 3.86 0.51
CA ALA A 51 -4.65 2.93 0.98
C ALA A 51 -5.00 1.52 0.51
N TYR A 52 -4.13 0.56 0.77
CA TYR A 52 -4.40 -0.86 0.51
C TYR A 52 -4.09 -1.67 1.77
N TRP A 53 -4.78 -2.82 1.91
CA TRP A 53 -4.43 -3.80 2.93
C TRP A 53 -3.27 -4.65 2.44
N ALA A 54 -2.11 -4.52 3.08
CA ALA A 54 -0.88 -5.13 2.59
C ALA A 54 -0.92 -6.65 2.68
N THR A 55 -0.41 -7.31 1.64
CA THR A 55 -0.07 -8.73 1.66
C THR A 55 1.32 -8.93 2.28
N LYS A 56 1.67 -10.19 2.57
CA LYS A 56 2.94 -10.54 3.24
C LYS A 56 4.18 -9.99 2.54
N GLU A 57 4.15 -9.75 1.23
CA GLU A 57 5.32 -9.31 0.46
C GLU A 57 5.34 -7.81 0.18
N GLU A 58 4.36 -7.07 0.68
CA GLU A 58 4.21 -5.65 0.46
C GLU A 58 4.68 -4.84 1.67
N VAL A 59 4.82 -3.53 1.48
CA VAL A 59 5.01 -2.61 2.59
C VAL A 59 3.76 -2.63 3.46
N ALA A 60 3.93 -2.84 4.76
CA ALA A 60 2.83 -2.80 5.71
C ALA A 60 2.31 -1.37 5.83
N THR A 61 1.00 -1.20 5.68
CA THR A 61 0.33 0.12 5.62
C THR A 61 -0.45 0.44 6.90
N VAL A 62 -0.62 -0.53 7.82
CA VAL A 62 -1.48 -0.42 9.01
C VAL A 62 -1.11 0.80 9.85
N ALA A 63 0.17 0.95 10.22
CA ALA A 63 0.63 2.09 11.02
C ALA A 63 0.36 3.44 10.32
N THR A 64 0.49 3.51 8.99
CA THR A 64 0.17 4.72 8.22
C THR A 64 -1.32 5.03 8.23
N MET A 65 -2.17 4.01 8.12
CA MET A 65 -3.63 4.18 8.16
C MET A 65 -4.09 4.59 9.56
N GLU A 66 -3.56 3.96 10.62
CA GLU A 66 -3.83 4.34 12.01
C GLU A 66 -3.39 5.78 12.28
N TYR A 67 -2.18 6.17 11.85
CA TYR A 67 -1.71 7.54 11.98
C TYR A 67 -2.61 8.53 11.23
N ALA A 68 -3.03 8.21 10.01
CA ALA A 68 -3.96 9.04 9.25
C ALA A 68 -5.32 9.19 9.97
N ASN A 69 -5.88 8.10 10.51
CA ASN A 69 -7.12 8.12 11.28
C ASN A 69 -6.99 8.97 12.55
N ASN A 70 -5.87 8.86 13.28
CA ASN A 70 -5.59 9.66 14.47
C ASN A 70 -5.49 11.17 14.16
N LEU A 71 -5.10 11.53 12.94
CA LEU A 71 -5.12 12.90 12.43
C LEU A 71 -6.50 13.35 11.90
N GLY A 72 -7.54 12.53 12.06
CA GLY A 72 -8.90 12.82 11.58
C GLY A 72 -9.08 12.69 10.06
N LYS A 73 -8.14 12.05 9.36
CA LYS A 73 -8.24 11.83 7.92
C LYS A 73 -9.14 10.62 7.62
N ALA A 74 -9.85 10.65 6.49
CA ALA A 74 -10.61 9.50 6.03
C ALA A 74 -9.72 8.56 5.21
N VAL A 75 -9.63 7.30 5.63
CA VAL A 75 -8.93 6.24 4.89
C VAL A 75 -9.94 5.40 4.12
N TYR A 76 -9.59 5.02 2.88
CA TYR A 76 -10.40 4.19 2.02
C TYR A 76 -9.58 3.02 1.49
N LEU A 77 -10.17 1.82 1.50
CA LEU A 77 -9.55 0.58 1.02
C LEU A 77 -10.25 0.06 -0.24
N PRO A 78 -9.52 -0.61 -1.13
CA PRO A 78 -10.10 -1.16 -2.35
C PRO A 78 -11.00 -2.35 -2.04
N VAL A 79 -12.19 -2.36 -2.62
CA VAL A 79 -13.10 -3.51 -2.63
C VAL A 79 -12.87 -4.26 -3.93
N ILE A 80 -12.32 -5.48 -3.83
CA ILE A 80 -11.97 -6.29 -5.01
C ILE A 80 -12.99 -7.40 -5.19
N ASN A 81 -13.81 -7.30 -6.23
CA ASN A 81 -14.64 -8.41 -6.70
C ASN A 81 -13.77 -9.44 -7.43
N ARG A 82 -13.38 -10.51 -6.73
CA ARG A 82 -12.47 -11.55 -7.28
C ARG A 82 -13.00 -12.22 -8.55
N ALA A 83 -14.32 -12.30 -8.75
CA ALA A 83 -14.90 -12.91 -9.94
C ALA A 83 -14.89 -11.97 -11.16
N ARG A 84 -14.92 -10.65 -10.94
CA ARG A 84 -15.13 -9.65 -12.02
C ARG A 84 -14.10 -8.52 -12.06
N TRP A 85 -12.98 -8.62 -11.33
CA TRP A 85 -11.99 -7.54 -11.20
C TRP A 85 -11.36 -7.00 -12.51
N ARG A 86 -11.47 -7.75 -13.63
CA ARG A 86 -11.03 -7.28 -14.95
C ARG A 86 -12.11 -6.52 -15.73
N ALA A 87 -13.37 -6.70 -15.34
CA ALA A 87 -14.55 -6.17 -16.02
C ALA A 87 -15.24 -5.06 -15.22
N GLU A 88 -14.82 -4.81 -13.98
CA GLU A 88 -15.39 -3.80 -13.09
C GLU A 88 -14.31 -2.83 -12.60
N PRO A 89 -14.65 -1.55 -12.37
CA PRO A 89 -13.75 -0.61 -11.73
C PRO A 89 -13.44 -1.02 -10.29
N MET A 90 -12.29 -0.57 -9.77
CA MET A 90 -11.92 -0.75 -8.38
C MET A 90 -12.61 0.32 -7.52
N TYR A 91 -13.58 -0.10 -6.72
CA TYR A 91 -14.25 0.78 -5.75
C TYR A 91 -13.40 0.92 -4.48
N PHE A 92 -13.53 2.06 -3.81
CA PHE A 92 -12.88 2.35 -2.55
C PHE A 92 -13.94 2.62 -1.48
N GLN A 93 -13.91 1.83 -0.40
CA GLN A 93 -14.84 1.96 0.72
C GLN A 93 -14.11 2.54 1.93
N ARG A 94 -14.80 3.40 2.68
CA ARG A 94 -14.24 3.99 3.91
C ARG A 94 -13.88 2.89 4.90
N TYR A 95 -12.69 2.97 5.46
CA TYR A 95 -12.19 2.08 6.49
C TYR A 95 -12.37 2.70 7.88
N THR A 96 -12.94 1.91 8.79
CA THR A 96 -13.28 2.24 10.17
C THR A 96 -12.60 1.19 11.07
N PRO A 97 -11.57 1.53 11.86
CA PRO A 97 -10.78 0.54 12.64
C PRO A 97 -11.54 -0.21 13.76
N ALA A 98 -12.86 -0.11 13.85
CA ALA A 98 -13.69 -0.64 14.94
C ALA A 98 -14.93 -1.41 14.44
N GLU A 99 -15.01 -1.68 13.13
CA GLU A 99 -15.96 -2.60 12.49
C GLU A 99 -15.19 -3.79 11.91
#